data_AF-A0A842P261-F1
#
_entry.id   AF-A0A842P261-F1
#
_cell.length_a   1.000
_cell.length_b   1.000
_cell.length_c   1.000
_cell.angle_alpha   90.00
_cell.angle_beta   90.00
_cell.angle_gamma   90.00
#
_symmetry.space_group_name_H-M   'P 1'
#
loop_
_entity.id
_entity.type
_entity.pdbx_description
1 polymer ?
#
loop_
_entity_poly.entity_id
_entity_poly.type
_entity_poly.pdbx_seq_one_letter_code
_entity_poly.pdbx_strand_id
1 'polypeptide(L)'
;MTVYCPKCEGPNEATAKFCLQCGNDFDVEGPITSTGHDVKSLKDSIKSRDDLSMAEKFDLIAKIEDGANPIDLGIAATSAQAAEESQQEATKPAPSSDPAVTSTFVSSPAAAAAVAMVSQESDAWGMVMAGRVNTSEQVFRQAMDLGMEASHHIHDISHGGIDETNLTNEDLRAIPVLKPPKRSFCPKCGSDILSHSNLQWKKWRDHSAEVVQVQAQAAMEASLVQIAAHYLKAMDALEITNNQLEEKLADVDQEELAKALEPKIRKPVRAELEKEYQSEAVAESDPRQSGKTATRTAKPNARAGG
;
A
#
# COMPACT_ATOMS: atom_id res chain seq x y z
N MET A 1 24.30 32.02 9.07
CA MET A 1 25.45 31.78 9.99
C MET A 1 25.79 30.32 9.85
N THR A 2 27.06 30.02 9.61
CA THR A 2 27.42 29.23 8.43
C THR A 2 27.92 27.86 8.82
N VAL A 3 27.04 26.88 8.67
CA VAL A 3 27.46 25.50 8.41
C VAL A 3 27.80 25.41 6.92
N TYR A 4 28.79 24.64 6.54
CA TYR A 4 29.33 24.61 5.19
C TYR A 4 28.86 23.36 4.45
N CYS A 5 28.72 23.48 3.12
CA CYS A 5 28.49 22.31 2.29
C CYS A 5 29.81 21.53 2.13
N PRO A 6 29.83 20.20 2.32
CA PRO A 6 31.04 19.41 2.16
C PRO A 6 31.57 19.38 0.72
N LYS A 7 30.74 19.68 -0.28
CA LYS A 7 31.14 19.66 -1.71
C LYS A 7 31.62 21.00 -2.27
N CYS A 8 31.08 22.11 -1.79
CA CYS A 8 31.38 23.43 -2.36
C CYS A 8 31.85 24.45 -1.33
N GLU A 9 32.00 24.05 -0.06
CA GLU A 9 32.37 24.91 1.07
C GLU A 9 31.49 26.17 1.18
N GLY A 10 30.28 26.08 0.61
CA GLY A 10 29.31 27.14 0.55
C GLY A 10 28.62 27.35 1.89
N PRO A 11 28.37 28.60 2.31
CA PRO A 11 27.61 28.86 3.53
C PRO A 11 26.15 28.39 3.38
N ASN A 12 25.69 27.55 4.30
CA ASN A 12 24.31 27.07 4.40
C ASN A 12 23.80 27.20 5.84
N GLU A 13 22.48 27.07 5.99
CA GLU A 13 21.80 27.01 7.29
C GLU A 13 21.84 25.58 7.85
N ALA A 14 21.96 25.44 9.17
CA ALA A 14 22.04 24.13 9.84
C ALA A 14 20.78 23.25 9.69
N THR A 15 19.65 23.86 9.30
CA THR A 15 18.36 23.20 9.07
C THR A 15 18.05 23.01 7.59
N ALA A 16 18.94 23.43 6.68
CA ALA A 16 18.73 23.26 5.25
C ALA A 16 18.79 21.77 4.87
N LYS A 17 17.88 21.35 4.00
CA LYS A 17 17.88 19.98 3.44
C LYS A 17 18.77 19.83 2.20
N PHE A 18 19.07 20.93 1.51
CA PHE A 18 19.91 20.94 0.33
C PHE A 18 20.79 22.19 0.30
N CYS A 19 21.97 22.08 -0.31
CA CYS A 19 22.86 23.20 -0.52
C CYS A 19 22.33 24.11 -1.64
N LEU A 20 22.12 25.39 -1.33
CA LEU A 20 21.60 26.38 -2.29
C LEU A 20 22.56 26.71 -3.43
N GLN A 21 23.86 26.39 -3.29
CA GLN A 21 24.89 26.73 -4.29
C GLN A 21 25.26 25.57 -5.22
N CYS A 22 25.26 24.32 -4.73
CA CYS A 22 25.66 23.16 -5.54
C CYS A 22 24.60 22.06 -5.64
N GLY A 23 23.45 22.21 -4.97
CA GLY A 23 22.38 21.21 -4.99
C GLY A 23 22.69 19.93 -4.24
N ASN A 24 23.72 19.90 -3.38
CA ASN A 24 24.01 18.73 -2.56
C ASN A 24 22.87 18.45 -1.57
N ASP A 25 22.48 17.19 -1.45
CA ASP A 25 21.47 16.73 -0.50
C ASP A 25 22.10 16.48 0.88
N PHE A 26 21.61 17.19 1.90
CA PHE A 26 22.09 17.09 3.27
C PHE A 26 21.51 15.90 4.04
N ASP A 27 20.56 15.16 3.45
CA ASP A 27 20.07 13.91 4.03
C ASP A 27 21.08 12.75 3.86
N VAL A 28 21.91 12.80 2.80
CA VAL A 28 22.97 11.82 2.49
C VAL A 28 24.32 12.23 3.08
N GLU A 29 24.73 13.48 2.85
CA GLU A 29 25.98 14.05 3.38
C GLU A 29 25.65 15.34 4.14
N GLY A 30 25.61 15.25 5.47
CA GLY A 30 25.21 16.35 6.35
C GLY A 30 26.09 17.61 6.21
N PRO A 31 25.56 18.77 6.61
CA PRO A 31 26.30 20.01 6.55
C PRO A 31 27.43 19.98 7.60
N ILE A 32 28.61 20.50 7.24
CA ILE A 32 29.83 20.43 8.06
C ILE A 32 30.07 21.74 8.81
N THR A 33 30.53 21.66 10.06
CA THR A 33 31.00 22.84 10.80
C THR A 33 32.25 23.46 10.15
N SER A 34 32.63 24.67 10.57
CA SER A 34 33.90 25.34 10.19
C SER A 34 35.15 24.45 10.33
N THR A 35 35.08 23.44 11.19
CA THR A 35 36.17 22.49 11.48
C THR A 35 36.08 21.19 10.69
N GLY A 36 35.13 21.07 9.74
CA GLY A 36 34.97 19.89 8.89
C GLY A 36 34.19 18.73 9.52
N HIS A 37 33.68 18.88 10.74
CA HIS A 37 32.88 17.84 11.41
C HIS A 37 31.42 17.91 10.98
N ASP A 38 30.82 16.76 10.68
CA ASP A 38 29.40 16.64 10.34
C ASP A 38 28.51 17.01 11.56
N VAL A 39 27.61 17.97 11.35
CA VAL A 39 26.66 18.43 12.36
C VAL A 39 25.74 17.32 12.83
N LYS A 40 25.36 16.36 11.97
CA LYS A 40 24.45 15.26 12.36
C LYS A 40 25.15 14.29 13.31
N SER A 41 26.38 13.91 12.99
CA SER A 41 27.23 13.08 13.86
C SER A 41 27.47 13.73 15.22
N LEU A 42 27.69 15.05 15.27
CA LEU A 42 27.87 15.79 16.53
C LEU A 42 26.58 15.83 17.36
N LYS A 43 25.41 16.06 16.73
CA LYS A 43 24.12 16.02 17.43
C LYS A 43 23.85 14.66 18.04
N ASP A 44 24.18 13.59 17.33
CA ASP A 44 23.97 12.23 17.83
C ASP A 44 24.96 11.89 18.95
N SER A 45 26.20 12.38 18.86
CA SER A 45 27.21 12.28 19.93
C SER A 45 26.80 13.04 21.22
N ILE A 46 26.13 14.18 21.11
CA ILE A 46 25.58 14.90 22.28
C ILE A 46 24.38 14.16 22.88
N LYS A 47 23.52 13.60 22.04
CA LYS A 47 22.35 12.84 22.53
C LYS A 47 22.76 11.61 23.32
N SER A 48 23.81 10.90 22.87
CA SER A 48 24.32 9.68 23.50
C SER A 48 25.11 9.90 24.79
N ARG A 49 25.41 11.15 25.15
CA ARG A 49 26.17 11.50 26.36
C ARG A 49 25.29 11.48 27.60
N ASP A 50 25.46 10.51 28.49
CA ASP A 50 24.67 10.40 29.73
C ASP A 50 25.17 11.31 30.86
N ASP A 51 26.32 11.97 30.66
CA ASP A 51 26.95 12.90 31.61
C ASP A 51 26.34 14.30 31.59
N LEU A 52 25.51 14.62 30.59
CA LEU A 52 24.89 15.92 30.40
C LEU A 52 23.39 15.88 30.70
N SER A 53 22.89 16.93 31.37
CA SER A 53 21.46 17.11 31.55
C SER A 53 20.77 17.39 30.21
N MET A 54 19.48 17.09 30.09
CA MET A 54 18.72 17.36 28.85
C MET A 54 18.78 18.84 28.44
N ALA A 55 18.82 19.77 29.41
CA ALA A 55 18.97 21.20 29.13
C ALA A 55 20.33 21.53 28.49
N GLU A 56 21.42 20.99 29.03
CA GLU A 56 22.76 21.18 28.49
C GLU A 56 22.93 20.53 27.11
N LYS A 57 22.25 19.40 26.86
CA LYS A 57 22.20 18.77 25.52
C LYS A 57 21.54 19.69 24.50
N PHE A 58 20.39 20.28 24.82
CA PHE A 58 19.71 21.21 23.91
C PHE A 58 20.55 22.47 23.66
N ASP A 59 21.20 23.01 24.69
CA ASP A 59 22.07 24.18 24.55
C ASP A 59 23.32 23.90 23.70
N LEU A 60 23.92 22.71 23.82
CA LEU A 60 25.06 22.32 22.99
C LEU A 60 24.66 22.05 21.53
N ILE A 61 23.49 21.45 21.31
CA ILE A 61 22.93 21.26 19.96
C ILE A 61 22.67 22.61 19.31
N ALA A 62 22.06 23.57 20.03
CA ALA A 62 21.82 24.91 19.54
C ALA A 62 23.14 25.63 19.18
N LYS A 63 24.17 25.52 20.04
CA LYS A 63 25.50 26.11 19.76
C LYS A 63 26.16 25.53 18.51
N ILE A 64 25.99 24.24 18.23
CA ILE A 64 26.52 23.62 17.01
C ILE A 64 25.71 24.03 15.78
N GLU A 65 24.38 24.12 15.90
CA GLU A 65 23.51 24.65 14.84
C GLU A 65 23.84 26.12 14.52
N ASP A 66 24.27 26.89 15.52
CA ASP A 66 24.76 28.26 15.36
C ASP A 66 26.20 28.34 14.82
N GLY A 67 26.85 27.20 14.57
CA GLY A 67 28.18 27.12 13.95
C GLY A 67 29.36 27.32 14.92
N ALA A 68 29.16 27.12 16.23
CA ALA A 68 30.26 27.12 17.17
C ALA A 68 31.22 25.94 16.92
N ASN A 69 32.53 26.17 17.13
CA ASN A 69 33.53 25.14 16.90
C ASN A 69 33.33 23.99 17.90
N PRO A 70 33.15 22.73 17.44
CA PRO A 70 32.94 21.58 18.31
C PRO A 70 34.17 21.25 19.20
N ILE A 71 35.35 21.72 18.80
CA ILE A 71 36.60 21.60 19.56
C ILE A 71 36.59 22.55 20.78
N ASP A 72 36.17 23.81 20.59
CA ASP A 72 36.05 24.79 21.68
C ASP A 72 34.95 24.40 22.69
N LEU A 73 33.96 23.63 22.23
CA LEU A 73 32.88 23.07 23.05
C LEU A 73 33.25 21.76 23.76
N GLY A 74 34.47 21.22 23.54
CA GLY A 74 34.92 19.97 24.17
C GLY A 74 34.15 18.73 23.73
N ILE A 75 33.55 18.75 22.53
CA ILE A 75 32.76 17.64 21.97
C ILE A 75 33.61 16.80 21.01
N ALA A 76 34.54 17.43 20.29
CA ALA A 76 35.50 16.76 19.43
C ALA A 76 36.92 16.84 20.02
N ALA A 77 37.61 15.70 20.09
CA ALA A 77 39.01 15.66 20.47
C ALA A 77 39.90 16.22 19.35
N THR A 78 40.98 16.90 19.72
CA THR A 78 42.04 17.21 18.75
C THR A 78 42.67 15.90 18.26
N SER A 79 43.13 15.87 17.01
CA SER A 79 43.69 14.70 16.33
C SER A 79 44.93 14.06 17.00
N ALA A 80 45.39 14.60 18.13
CA ALA A 80 46.42 14.02 18.98
C ALA A 80 45.91 12.97 19.98
N GLN A 81 44.59 12.86 20.22
CA GLN A 81 44.01 11.93 21.23
C GLN A 81 43.17 10.78 20.65
N ALA A 82 42.98 10.72 19.33
CA ALA A 82 42.08 9.78 18.65
C ALA A 82 42.68 8.37 18.38
N ALA A 83 43.59 7.88 19.24
CA ALA A 83 44.29 6.62 19.01
C ALA A 83 43.89 5.45 19.94
N GLU A 84 43.06 5.65 20.97
CA GLU A 84 42.88 4.60 22.01
C GLU A 84 41.46 4.07 22.25
N GLU A 85 40.39 4.58 21.63
CA GLU A 85 39.04 4.07 21.91
C GLU A 85 38.35 3.59 20.64
N SER A 86 38.76 2.42 20.17
CA SER A 86 38.12 1.67 19.10
C SER A 86 38.00 0.22 19.50
N GLN A 87 37.00 -0.14 20.31
CA GLN A 87 36.50 -1.51 20.45
C GLN A 87 35.31 -1.61 21.42
N GLN A 88 34.33 -2.45 21.06
CA GLN A 88 33.22 -3.01 21.85
C GLN A 88 31.99 -2.06 21.97
N GLU A 89 30.74 -2.41 21.67
CA GLU A 89 29.92 -3.64 21.73
C GLU A 89 28.78 -3.51 20.68
N ALA A 90 28.56 -4.44 19.74
CA ALA A 90 27.85 -5.72 19.84
C ALA A 90 26.33 -5.65 20.21
N THR A 91 25.50 -5.68 19.15
CA THR A 91 24.38 -6.63 18.92
C THR A 91 23.15 -6.65 19.85
N LYS A 92 21.95 -6.35 19.29
CA LYS A 92 20.66 -7.10 19.40
C LYS A 92 19.44 -6.26 18.91
N PRO A 93 18.26 -6.85 18.62
CA PRO A 93 17.94 -7.69 17.46
C PRO A 93 16.81 -7.07 16.60
N ALA A 94 16.68 -7.54 15.36
CA ALA A 94 15.57 -7.21 14.47
C ALA A 94 14.25 -7.82 14.99
N PRO A 95 13.11 -7.09 14.96
CA PRO A 95 11.82 -7.71 15.09
C PRO A 95 11.48 -8.40 13.76
N SER A 96 11.25 -9.70 13.84
CA SER A 96 10.61 -10.50 12.80
C SER A 96 9.18 -9.99 12.59
N SER A 97 8.92 -9.39 11.44
CA SER A 97 7.60 -9.40 10.84
C SER A 97 7.72 -10.24 9.57
N ASP A 98 6.97 -11.33 9.49
CA ASP A 98 6.69 -12.05 8.25
C ASP A 98 6.38 -11.04 7.13
N PRO A 99 6.70 -11.35 5.86
CA PRO A 99 6.35 -10.47 4.76
C PRO A 99 4.82 -10.48 4.62
N ALA A 100 4.14 -9.61 5.37
CA ALA A 100 2.83 -9.13 5.00
C ALA A 100 2.97 -8.70 3.55
N VAL A 101 2.19 -9.32 2.66
CA VAL A 101 2.21 -9.12 1.22
C VAL A 101 2.38 -7.63 0.96
N THR A 102 3.61 -7.20 0.70
CA THR A 102 3.92 -5.83 0.36
C THR A 102 3.38 -5.70 -1.04
N SER A 103 2.12 -5.28 -1.09
CA SER A 103 1.54 -4.51 -2.16
C SER A 103 2.50 -3.38 -2.47
N THR A 104 3.54 -3.67 -3.26
CA THR A 104 4.42 -2.67 -3.84
C THR A 104 3.62 -2.02 -4.94
N PHE A 105 2.73 -1.12 -4.53
CA PHE A 105 2.37 0.01 -5.36
C PHE A 105 3.68 0.60 -5.89
N VAL A 106 3.70 1.01 -7.16
CA VAL A 106 4.80 1.82 -7.72
C VAL A 106 4.66 3.25 -7.17
N SER A 107 4.56 3.37 -5.84
CA SER A 107 4.33 4.60 -5.13
C SER A 107 5.49 4.86 -4.19
N SER A 108 5.74 6.12 -3.89
CA SER A 108 6.74 6.48 -2.90
C SER A 108 6.39 5.82 -1.55
N PRO A 109 7.39 5.45 -0.72
CA PRO A 109 7.12 4.91 0.61
C PRO A 109 6.21 5.81 1.45
N ALA A 110 6.28 7.13 1.24
CA ALA A 110 5.39 8.11 1.87
C ALA A 110 3.93 7.98 1.39
N ALA A 111 3.71 7.81 0.08
CA ALA A 111 2.37 7.60 -0.47
C ALA A 111 1.78 6.27 0.02
N ALA A 112 2.58 5.21 0.07
CA ALA A 112 2.14 3.91 0.60
C ALA A 112 1.75 3.99 2.09
N ALA A 113 2.53 4.71 2.91
CA ALA A 113 2.22 4.93 4.32
C ALA A 113 0.95 5.76 4.52
N ALA A 114 0.75 6.81 3.71
CA ALA A 114 -0.45 7.64 3.75
C ALA A 114 -1.69 6.86 3.33
N VAL A 115 -1.60 6.08 2.26
CA VAL A 115 -2.67 5.17 1.82
C VAL A 115 -3.00 4.19 2.93
N ALA A 116 -2.00 3.50 3.49
CA ALA A 116 -2.22 2.55 4.56
C ALA A 116 -2.88 3.19 5.78
N MET A 117 -2.52 4.40 6.17
CA MET A 117 -3.14 5.08 7.31
C MET A 117 -4.63 5.34 7.10
N VAL A 118 -5.02 5.79 5.90
CA VAL A 118 -6.42 6.13 5.59
C VAL A 118 -7.23 4.88 5.23
N SER A 119 -6.61 3.89 4.59
CA SER A 119 -7.28 2.68 4.13
C SER A 119 -7.44 1.63 5.22
N GLN A 120 -6.62 1.65 6.28
CA GLN A 120 -6.67 0.66 7.36
C GLN A 120 -8.06 0.47 7.99
N GLU A 121 -8.88 1.51 8.02
CA GLU A 121 -10.24 1.47 8.58
C GLU A 121 -11.29 0.99 7.57
N SER A 122 -10.91 0.79 6.31
CA SER A 122 -11.84 0.42 5.24
C SER A 122 -11.94 -1.10 5.04
N ASP A 123 -13.16 -1.58 4.76
CA ASP A 123 -13.41 -2.99 4.41
C ASP A 123 -12.60 -3.44 3.18
N ALA A 124 -12.34 -2.52 2.25
CA ALA A 124 -11.53 -2.75 1.06
C ALA A 124 -10.08 -3.13 1.41
N TRP A 125 -9.50 -2.49 2.44
CA TRP A 125 -8.16 -2.84 2.91
C TRP A 125 -8.10 -4.20 3.57
N GLY A 126 -9.17 -4.60 4.27
CA GLY A 126 -9.33 -5.98 4.74
C GLY A 126 -9.26 -7.01 3.61
N MET A 127 -9.81 -6.70 2.44
CA MET A 127 -9.73 -7.57 1.25
C MET A 127 -8.34 -7.59 0.62
N VAL A 128 -7.61 -6.47 0.64
CA VAL A 128 -6.21 -6.40 0.20
C VAL A 128 -5.32 -7.24 1.11
N MET A 129 -5.45 -7.07 2.44
CA MET A 129 -4.67 -7.82 3.43
C MET A 129 -5.01 -9.32 3.42
N ALA A 130 -6.26 -9.68 3.16
CA ALA A 130 -6.67 -11.07 2.94
C ALA A 130 -6.20 -11.66 1.61
N GLY A 131 -5.51 -10.89 0.76
CA GLY A 131 -5.01 -11.33 -0.55
C GLY A 131 -6.11 -11.56 -1.59
N ARG A 132 -7.34 -11.08 -1.34
CA ARG A 132 -8.47 -11.18 -2.29
C ARG A 132 -8.38 -10.15 -3.41
N VAL A 133 -7.72 -9.01 -3.16
CA VAL A 133 -7.46 -7.96 -4.15
C VAL A 133 -5.97 -7.90 -4.42
N ASN A 134 -5.57 -8.31 -5.63
CA ASN A 134 -4.18 -8.26 -6.08
C ASN A 134 -3.87 -6.88 -6.65
N THR A 135 -3.40 -5.99 -5.79
CA THR A 135 -2.91 -4.65 -6.16
C THR A 135 -1.66 -4.68 -7.05
N SER A 136 -0.97 -5.83 -7.14
CA SER A 136 0.17 -6.04 -8.04
C SER A 136 -0.23 -6.48 -9.45
N GLU A 137 -1.52 -6.67 -9.72
CA GLU A 137 -2.00 -7.09 -11.03
C GLU A 137 -1.67 -6.04 -12.11
N GLN A 138 -1.37 -6.49 -13.32
CA GLN A 138 -0.98 -5.61 -14.43
C GLN A 138 -2.07 -4.58 -14.74
N VAL A 139 -3.34 -4.95 -14.58
CA VAL A 139 -4.49 -4.05 -14.75
C VAL A 139 -4.45 -2.89 -13.77
N PHE A 140 -4.11 -3.16 -12.50
CA PHE A 140 -4.00 -2.14 -11.47
C PHE A 140 -2.85 -1.18 -11.78
N ARG A 141 -1.70 -1.69 -12.24
CA ARG A 141 -0.57 -0.86 -12.66
C ARG A 141 -0.91 0.03 -13.86
N GLN A 142 -1.53 -0.55 -14.89
CA GLN A 142 -1.98 0.22 -16.06
C GLN A 142 -2.99 1.31 -15.70
N ALA A 143 -3.90 1.04 -14.77
CA ALA A 143 -4.84 2.04 -14.28
C ALA A 143 -4.13 3.16 -13.51
N MET A 144 -3.15 2.84 -12.68
CA MET A 144 -2.33 3.83 -11.97
C MET A 144 -1.47 4.65 -12.93
N ASP A 145 -0.87 4.02 -13.94
CA ASP A 145 -0.07 4.71 -14.97
C ASP A 145 -0.93 5.71 -15.76
N LEU A 146 -2.15 5.32 -16.15
CA LEU A 146 -3.11 6.21 -16.80
C LEU A 146 -3.51 7.39 -15.89
N GLY A 147 -3.67 7.14 -14.58
CA GLY A 147 -3.89 8.19 -13.60
C GLY A 147 -2.72 9.17 -13.51
N MET A 148 -1.49 8.65 -13.53
CA MET A 148 -0.27 9.49 -13.53
C MET A 148 -0.15 10.33 -14.81
N GLU A 149 -0.48 9.78 -15.97
CA GLU A 149 -0.53 10.51 -17.24
C GLU A 149 -1.57 11.66 -17.18
N ALA A 150 -2.76 11.40 -16.65
CA ALA A 150 -3.78 12.44 -16.45
C ALA A 150 -3.30 13.56 -15.52
N SER A 151 -2.60 13.21 -14.43
CA SER A 151 -1.97 14.18 -13.54
C SER A 151 -0.91 15.04 -14.24
N HIS A 152 -0.04 14.40 -15.03
CA HIS A 152 0.99 15.12 -15.80
C HIS A 152 0.37 16.10 -16.79
N HIS A 153 -0.72 15.72 -17.48
CA HIS A 153 -1.44 16.64 -18.36
C HIS A 153 -1.91 17.92 -17.64
N ILE A 154 -2.49 17.80 -16.45
CA ILE A 154 -2.90 18.98 -15.65
C ILE A 154 -1.66 19.79 -15.21
N HIS A 155 -0.58 19.12 -14.84
CA HIS A 155 0.68 19.76 -14.48
C HIS A 155 1.28 20.59 -15.62
N ASP A 156 1.28 20.06 -16.84
CA ASP A 156 1.81 20.74 -18.01
C ASP A 156 0.96 21.96 -18.39
N ILE A 157 -0.37 21.83 -18.32
CA ILE A 157 -1.30 22.94 -18.52
C ILE A 157 -1.04 24.06 -17.50
N SER A 158 -0.82 23.72 -16.22
CA SER A 158 -0.52 24.70 -15.16
C SER A 158 0.79 25.47 -15.39
N HIS A 159 1.77 24.87 -16.09
CA HIS A 159 3.01 25.52 -16.51
C HIS A 159 2.84 26.38 -17.78
N GLY A 160 1.67 26.33 -18.40
CA GLY A 160 1.36 27.03 -19.64
C GLY A 160 1.82 26.28 -20.89
N GLY A 161 2.06 24.97 -20.79
CA GLY A 161 2.09 24.07 -21.93
C GLY A 161 0.65 23.85 -22.39
N ILE A 162 0.19 24.66 -23.34
CA ILE A 162 -1.09 24.41 -24.00
C ILE A 162 -0.75 23.51 -25.18
N ASP A 163 -0.54 22.22 -24.92
CA ASP A 163 -0.70 21.24 -25.99
C ASP A 163 -2.17 21.24 -26.40
N GLU A 164 -2.45 20.83 -27.63
CA GLU A 164 -3.74 20.89 -28.34
C GLU A 164 -4.88 20.17 -27.59
N THR A 165 -5.31 20.72 -26.47
CA THR A 165 -6.37 20.16 -25.65
C THR A 165 -7.69 20.63 -26.23
N ASN A 166 -8.58 19.68 -26.55
CA ASN A 166 -10.01 19.94 -26.79
C ASN A 166 -10.76 20.40 -25.52
N LEU A 167 -10.04 20.91 -24.50
CA LEU A 167 -10.62 21.46 -23.29
C LEU A 167 -11.24 22.81 -23.60
N THR A 168 -12.41 23.08 -23.00
CA THR A 168 -13.09 24.35 -23.21
C THR A 168 -12.36 25.49 -22.48
N ASN A 169 -12.61 26.74 -22.88
CA ASN A 169 -11.99 27.90 -22.23
C ASN A 169 -12.32 27.99 -20.73
N GLU A 170 -13.47 27.44 -20.30
CA GLU A 170 -13.86 27.42 -18.89
C GLU A 170 -13.07 26.36 -18.11
N ASP A 171 -12.78 25.20 -18.69
CA ASP A 171 -11.97 24.15 -18.06
C ASP A 171 -10.53 24.62 -17.81
N LEU A 172 -9.98 25.38 -18.76
CA LEU A 172 -8.64 25.98 -18.63
C LEU A 172 -8.58 27.09 -17.57
N ARG A 173 -9.71 27.72 -17.22
CA ARG A 173 -9.76 28.71 -16.11
C ARG A 173 -9.78 28.06 -14.74
N ALA A 174 -10.26 26.82 -14.65
CA ALA A 174 -10.28 26.08 -13.40
C ALA A 174 -8.88 25.64 -12.94
N ILE A 175 -7.90 25.58 -13.85
CA ILE A 175 -6.51 25.21 -13.56
C ILE A 175 -5.68 26.48 -13.32
N PRO A 176 -5.16 26.71 -12.09
CA PRO A 176 -4.29 27.84 -11.82
C PRO A 176 -2.99 27.78 -12.63
N VAL A 177 -2.59 28.91 -13.21
CA VAL A 177 -1.33 29.04 -13.94
C VAL A 177 -0.21 29.41 -12.97
N LEU A 178 0.78 28.53 -12.82
CA LEU A 178 1.92 28.68 -11.90
C LEU A 178 3.11 29.43 -12.52
N LYS A 179 2.93 30.01 -13.72
CA LYS A 179 4.00 30.67 -14.46
C LYS A 179 4.48 31.95 -13.76
N PRO A 180 5.79 32.09 -13.49
CA PRO A 180 6.35 33.32 -12.94
C PRO A 180 6.11 34.53 -13.86
N PRO A 181 5.87 35.73 -13.32
CA PRO A 181 5.76 36.95 -14.10
C PRO A 181 7.06 37.23 -14.87
N LYS A 182 6.95 37.51 -16.17
CA LYS A 182 8.14 37.85 -17.01
C LYS A 182 8.71 39.24 -16.74
N ARG A 183 7.93 40.14 -16.12
CA ARG A 183 8.34 41.51 -15.84
C ARG A 183 8.45 41.68 -14.33
N SER A 184 9.48 42.39 -13.87
CA SER A 184 9.67 42.72 -12.46
C SER A 184 8.68 43.76 -11.93
N PHE A 185 7.90 44.42 -12.79
CA PHE A 185 6.96 45.46 -12.39
C PHE A 185 5.51 45.08 -12.69
N CYS A 186 4.62 45.36 -11.74
CA CYS A 186 3.19 45.15 -11.93
C CYS A 186 2.65 46.13 -12.98
N PRO A 187 2.00 45.65 -14.06
CA PRO A 187 1.49 46.53 -15.11
C PRO A 187 0.30 47.40 -14.66
N LYS A 188 -0.38 47.06 -13.55
CA LYS A 188 -1.51 47.84 -13.02
C LYS A 188 -1.10 48.97 -12.08
N CYS A 189 -0.10 48.76 -11.22
CA CYS A 189 0.27 49.72 -10.17
C CYS A 189 1.74 50.17 -10.21
N GLY A 190 2.55 49.64 -11.13
CA GLY A 190 3.96 50.01 -11.27
C GLY A 190 4.87 49.56 -10.13
N SER A 191 4.33 48.86 -9.11
CA SER A 191 5.12 48.37 -7.99
C SER A 191 6.06 47.24 -8.43
N ASP A 192 7.23 47.17 -7.82
CA ASP A 192 8.15 46.05 -8.00
C ASP A 192 7.50 44.77 -7.44
N ILE A 193 7.43 43.74 -8.26
CA ILE A 193 6.88 42.43 -7.93
C ILE A 193 7.85 41.68 -7.01
N LEU A 194 9.15 41.90 -7.18
CA LEU A 194 10.20 41.26 -6.39
C LEU A 194 10.24 41.79 -4.95
N SER A 195 9.87 43.07 -4.74
CA SER A 195 9.74 43.62 -3.39
C SER A 195 8.56 43.02 -2.59
N HIS A 196 7.66 42.30 -3.26
CA HIS A 196 6.54 41.56 -2.65
C HIS A 196 6.72 40.04 -2.75
N SER A 197 7.96 39.55 -2.65
CA SER A 197 8.29 38.12 -2.70
C SER A 197 7.44 37.26 -1.77
N ASN A 198 7.18 37.70 -0.53
CA ASN A 198 6.30 37.00 0.41
C ASN A 198 4.87 36.83 -0.10
N LEU A 199 4.32 37.82 -0.79
CA LEU A 199 2.97 37.75 -1.34
C LEU A 199 2.91 36.82 -2.57
N GLN A 200 3.99 36.80 -3.36
CA GLN A 200 4.15 35.84 -4.47
C GLN A 200 4.29 34.41 -3.96
N TRP A 201 5.07 34.19 -2.90
CA TRP A 201 5.19 32.88 -2.25
C TRP A 201 3.87 32.40 -1.69
N LYS A 202 3.09 33.28 -1.03
CA LYS A 202 1.76 32.94 -0.55
C LYS A 202 0.83 32.54 -1.70
N LYS A 203 0.79 33.33 -2.78
CA LYS A 203 -0.02 33.05 -3.96
C LYS A 203 0.40 31.73 -4.64
N TRP A 204 1.69 31.50 -4.78
CA TRP A 204 2.22 30.28 -5.37
C TRP A 204 1.86 29.06 -4.52
N ARG A 205 2.04 29.15 -3.20
CA ARG A 205 1.65 28.10 -2.27
C ARG A 205 0.15 27.78 -2.37
N ASP A 206 -0.70 28.81 -2.34
CA ASP A 206 -2.16 28.63 -2.37
C ASP A 206 -2.61 27.98 -3.69
N HIS A 207 -2.12 28.48 -4.84
CA HIS A 207 -2.43 27.89 -6.15
C HIS A 207 -1.77 26.54 -6.39
N SER A 208 -0.59 26.27 -5.81
CA SER A 208 0.05 24.96 -5.92
C SER A 208 -0.77 23.88 -5.23
N ALA A 209 -1.42 24.20 -4.10
CA ALA A 209 -2.31 23.29 -3.41
C ALA A 209 -3.56 22.98 -4.25
N GLU A 210 -4.16 23.99 -4.88
CA GLU A 210 -5.28 23.83 -5.82
C GLU A 210 -4.90 22.95 -7.02
N VAL A 211 -3.73 23.19 -7.64
CA VAL A 211 -3.24 22.39 -8.77
C VAL A 211 -3.01 20.93 -8.37
N VAL A 212 -2.40 20.68 -7.21
CA VAL A 212 -2.17 19.30 -6.70
C VAL A 212 -3.50 18.61 -6.41
N GLN A 213 -4.51 19.33 -5.92
CA GLN A 213 -5.84 18.77 -5.69
C GLN A 213 -6.50 18.34 -7.01
N VAL A 214 -6.47 19.19 -8.04
CA VAL A 214 -7.02 18.86 -9.36
C VAL A 214 -6.25 17.73 -10.02
N GLN A 215 -4.91 17.68 -9.87
CA GLN A 215 -4.07 16.57 -10.33
C GLN A 215 -4.46 15.25 -9.66
N ALA A 216 -4.61 15.24 -8.33
CA ALA A 216 -5.00 14.05 -7.60
C ALA A 216 -6.40 13.58 -7.99
N GLN A 217 -7.35 14.51 -8.17
CA GLN A 217 -8.70 14.18 -8.61
C GLN A 217 -8.69 13.56 -10.01
N ALA A 218 -8.03 14.19 -10.99
CA ALA A 218 -7.94 13.69 -12.35
C ALA A 218 -7.27 12.31 -12.41
N ALA A 219 -6.20 12.10 -11.63
CA ALA A 219 -5.52 10.82 -11.53
C ALA A 219 -6.42 9.71 -10.97
N MET A 220 -7.16 10.02 -9.89
CA MET A 220 -8.10 9.07 -9.29
C MET A 220 -9.24 8.75 -10.25
N GLU A 221 -9.83 9.74 -10.91
CA GLU A 221 -10.93 9.51 -11.87
C GLU A 221 -10.48 8.62 -13.04
N ALA A 222 -9.32 8.91 -13.66
CA ALA A 222 -8.80 8.11 -14.76
C ALA A 222 -8.49 6.67 -14.35
N SER A 223 -7.85 6.47 -13.19
CA SER A 223 -7.53 5.15 -12.67
C SER A 223 -8.79 4.34 -12.31
N LEU A 224 -9.77 4.98 -11.65
CA LEU A 224 -11.04 4.33 -11.28
C LEU A 224 -11.86 3.94 -12.50
N VAL A 225 -11.91 4.78 -13.54
CA VAL A 225 -12.61 4.46 -14.79
C VAL A 225 -11.99 3.23 -15.46
N GLN A 226 -10.67 3.13 -15.50
CA GLN A 226 -9.99 1.96 -16.09
C GLN A 226 -10.25 0.67 -15.30
N ILE A 227 -10.22 0.75 -13.98
CA ILE A 227 -10.51 -0.38 -13.09
C ILE A 227 -11.99 -0.79 -13.23
N ALA A 228 -12.91 0.17 -13.24
CA ALA A 228 -14.33 -0.08 -13.41
C ALA A 228 -14.60 -0.76 -14.77
N ALA A 229 -13.99 -0.27 -15.85
CA ALA A 229 -14.11 -0.87 -17.16
C ALA A 229 -13.59 -2.32 -17.21
N HIS A 230 -12.51 -2.63 -16.48
CA HIS A 230 -12.02 -4.00 -16.38
C HIS A 230 -13.02 -4.92 -15.67
N TYR A 231 -13.56 -4.50 -14.52
CA TYR A 231 -14.53 -5.31 -13.78
C TYR A 231 -15.85 -5.47 -14.52
N LEU A 232 -16.33 -4.43 -15.21
CA LEU A 232 -17.53 -4.53 -16.05
C LEU A 232 -17.33 -5.56 -17.17
N LYS A 233 -16.19 -5.53 -17.87
CA LYS A 233 -15.86 -6.55 -18.88
C LYS A 233 -15.79 -7.96 -18.31
N ALA A 234 -15.27 -8.12 -17.10
CA ALA A 234 -15.23 -9.41 -16.43
C ALA A 234 -16.64 -9.89 -16.06
N MET A 235 -17.52 -8.99 -15.61
CA MET A 235 -18.92 -9.32 -15.33
C MET A 235 -19.68 -9.69 -16.60
N ASP A 236 -19.54 -8.92 -17.68
CA ASP A 236 -20.17 -9.22 -18.97
C ASP A 236 -19.71 -10.61 -19.49
N ALA A 237 -18.43 -10.93 -19.35
CA ALA A 237 -17.90 -12.24 -19.72
C ALA A 237 -18.50 -13.36 -18.87
N LEU A 238 -18.66 -13.14 -17.56
CA LEU A 238 -19.30 -14.11 -16.66
C LEU A 238 -20.78 -14.30 -16.99
N GLU A 239 -21.52 -13.23 -17.28
CA GLU A 239 -22.92 -13.31 -17.71
C GLU A 239 -23.05 -14.12 -19.01
N ILE A 240 -22.17 -13.88 -19.98
CA ILE A 240 -22.14 -14.69 -21.22
C ILE A 240 -21.90 -16.17 -20.89
N THR A 241 -20.95 -16.48 -20.02
CA THR A 241 -20.68 -17.88 -19.65
C THR A 241 -21.84 -18.52 -18.89
N ASN A 242 -22.52 -17.78 -18.01
CA ASN A 242 -23.71 -18.27 -17.31
C ASN A 242 -24.83 -18.56 -18.30
N ASN A 243 -25.12 -17.64 -19.21
CA ASN A 243 -26.13 -17.85 -20.25
C ASN A 243 -25.82 -19.08 -21.12
N GLN A 244 -24.55 -19.27 -21.50
CA GLN A 244 -24.10 -20.46 -22.24
C GLN A 244 -24.21 -21.75 -21.41
N LEU A 245 -23.96 -21.68 -20.10
CA LEU A 245 -24.11 -22.82 -19.20
C LEU A 245 -25.60 -23.15 -18.97
N GLU A 246 -26.47 -22.14 -18.87
CA GLU A 246 -27.92 -22.30 -18.79
C GLU A 246 -28.48 -22.93 -20.06
N GLU A 247 -28.03 -22.49 -21.24
CA GLU A 247 -28.40 -23.09 -22.53
C GLU A 247 -27.96 -24.56 -22.59
N LYS A 248 -26.71 -24.85 -22.21
CA LYS A 248 -26.22 -26.23 -22.09
C LYS A 248 -26.99 -27.05 -21.06
N LEU A 249 -27.47 -26.45 -19.97
CA LEU A 249 -28.28 -27.13 -18.97
C LEU A 249 -29.68 -27.42 -19.48
N ALA A 250 -30.23 -26.53 -20.30
CA ALA A 250 -31.52 -26.70 -20.96
C ALA A 250 -31.47 -27.77 -22.06
N ASP A 251 -30.34 -27.89 -22.76
CA ASP A 251 -30.08 -28.93 -23.77
C ASP A 251 -29.73 -30.30 -23.16
N VAL A 252 -29.50 -30.39 -21.85
CA VAL A 252 -29.27 -31.67 -21.17
C VAL A 252 -30.61 -32.39 -20.93
N ASP A 253 -30.87 -33.39 -21.75
CA ASP A 253 -32.03 -34.27 -21.63
C ASP A 253 -31.96 -35.13 -20.36
N GLN A 254 -32.72 -34.75 -19.33
CA GLN A 254 -32.74 -35.44 -18.04
C GLN A 254 -33.17 -36.92 -18.15
N GLU A 255 -33.97 -37.26 -19.16
CA GLU A 255 -34.41 -38.64 -19.38
C GLU A 255 -33.31 -39.54 -19.95
N GLU A 256 -32.47 -39.03 -20.86
CA GLU A 256 -31.33 -39.80 -21.38
C GLU A 256 -30.25 -39.96 -20.30
N LEU A 257 -30.04 -38.91 -19.49
CA LEU A 257 -29.13 -38.96 -18.36
C LEU A 257 -29.62 -39.97 -17.31
N ALA A 258 -30.91 -39.97 -16.99
CA ALA A 258 -31.53 -40.96 -16.10
C ALA A 258 -31.38 -42.39 -16.64
N LYS A 259 -31.65 -42.62 -17.93
CA LYS A 259 -31.47 -43.94 -18.57
C LYS A 259 -30.01 -44.40 -18.61
N ALA A 260 -29.05 -43.48 -18.67
CA ALA A 260 -27.62 -43.79 -18.60
C ALA A 260 -27.10 -44.02 -17.18
N LEU A 261 -27.68 -43.34 -16.18
CA LEU A 261 -27.36 -43.49 -14.76
C LEU A 261 -28.04 -44.71 -14.12
N GLU A 262 -29.26 -45.05 -14.53
CA GLU A 262 -30.03 -46.18 -14.00
C GLU A 262 -29.28 -47.53 -14.06
N PRO A 263 -28.60 -47.94 -15.15
CA PRO A 263 -27.81 -49.18 -15.15
C PRO A 263 -26.53 -49.06 -14.31
N LYS A 264 -25.97 -47.86 -14.16
CA LYS A 264 -24.79 -47.63 -13.32
C LYS A 264 -25.12 -47.61 -11.82
N ILE A 265 -26.36 -47.31 -11.45
CA ILE A 265 -26.86 -47.36 -10.07
C ILE A 265 -27.45 -48.75 -9.76
N ARG A 266 -28.19 -49.37 -10.69
CA ARG A 266 -28.75 -50.71 -10.50
C ARG A 266 -27.69 -51.81 -10.35
N LYS A 267 -26.54 -51.70 -11.02
CA LYS A 267 -25.43 -52.69 -10.89
C LYS A 267 -24.84 -52.75 -9.48
N PRO A 268 -24.40 -51.64 -8.86
CA PRO A 268 -23.92 -51.66 -7.48
C PRO A 268 -25.04 -51.98 -6.49
N VAL A 269 -26.25 -51.45 -6.68
CA VAL A 269 -27.39 -51.76 -5.79
C VAL A 269 -27.76 -53.24 -5.84
N ARG A 270 -27.75 -53.89 -7.02
CA ARG A 270 -27.95 -55.35 -7.11
C ARG A 270 -26.79 -56.14 -6.51
N ALA A 271 -25.55 -55.68 -6.67
CA ALA A 271 -24.39 -56.34 -6.09
C ALA A 271 -24.36 -56.22 -4.55
N GLU A 272 -24.88 -55.12 -3.98
CA GLU A 272 -25.08 -54.99 -2.54
C GLU A 272 -26.26 -55.82 -2.05
N LEU A 273 -27.40 -55.81 -2.76
CA LEU A 273 -28.54 -56.67 -2.44
C LEU A 273 -28.16 -58.16 -2.49
N GLU A 274 -27.40 -58.61 -3.48
CA GLU A 274 -26.96 -60.01 -3.59
C GLU A 274 -25.99 -60.39 -2.46
N LYS A 275 -25.17 -59.46 -1.97
CA LYS A 275 -24.34 -59.68 -0.77
C LYS A 275 -25.18 -59.77 0.49
N GLU A 276 -26.20 -58.93 0.64
CA GLU A 276 -27.14 -59.00 1.76
C GLU A 276 -27.94 -60.32 1.74
N TYR A 277 -28.50 -60.71 0.59
CA TYR A 277 -29.21 -61.98 0.42
C TYR A 277 -28.30 -63.21 0.61
N GLN A 278 -27.04 -63.17 0.19
CA GLN A 278 -26.09 -64.25 0.47
C GLN A 278 -25.70 -64.29 1.94
N SER A 279 -25.63 -63.14 2.62
CA SER A 279 -25.38 -63.10 4.06
C SER A 279 -26.57 -63.60 4.89
N GLU A 280 -27.81 -63.36 4.44
CA GLU A 280 -29.03 -63.89 5.07
C GLU A 280 -29.27 -65.37 4.73
N ALA A 281 -29.03 -65.83 3.49
CA ALA A 281 -29.15 -67.24 3.12
C ALA A 281 -28.06 -68.13 3.75
N VAL A 282 -26.89 -67.57 4.07
CA VAL A 282 -25.86 -68.24 4.89
C VAL A 282 -26.27 -68.27 6.37
N ALA A 283 -27.08 -67.31 6.85
CA ALA A 283 -27.67 -67.36 8.18
C ALA A 283 -28.85 -68.36 8.29
N GLU A 284 -29.53 -68.69 7.18
CA GLU A 284 -30.69 -69.60 7.15
C GLU A 284 -30.33 -71.06 6.79
N SER A 285 -29.07 -71.35 6.44
CA SER A 285 -28.59 -72.69 6.02
C SER A 285 -27.67 -73.39 7.02
N ASP A 286 -27.79 -73.11 8.32
CA ASP A 286 -27.16 -73.93 9.37
C ASP A 286 -28.16 -74.94 9.96
N PRO A 287 -28.18 -76.22 9.51
CA PRO A 287 -28.94 -77.26 10.17
C PRO A 287 -28.07 -77.91 11.25
N ARG A 288 -28.00 -77.35 12.46
CA ARG A 288 -27.54 -78.09 13.65
C ARG A 288 -27.97 -77.46 14.98
N GLN A 289 -29.22 -77.72 15.38
CA GLN A 289 -29.51 -78.52 16.58
C GLN A 289 -31.02 -78.64 16.82
N SER A 290 -31.58 -79.80 16.46
CA SER A 290 -32.77 -80.32 17.12
C SER A 290 -32.36 -80.91 18.46
N GLY A 291 -32.97 -80.43 19.55
CA GLY A 291 -32.69 -80.89 20.90
C GLY A 291 -33.67 -80.34 21.94
N LYS A 292 -34.96 -80.68 21.80
CA LYS A 292 -36.02 -80.83 22.83
C LYS A 292 -35.95 -79.90 24.07
N THR A 293 -37.04 -79.21 24.38
CA THR A 293 -37.97 -79.57 25.48
C THR A 293 -39.27 -78.76 25.35
N ALA A 294 -40.39 -79.46 25.37
CA ALA A 294 -41.73 -78.88 25.45
C ALA A 294 -42.02 -78.41 26.87
N THR A 295 -42.66 -77.25 27.06
CA THR A 295 -43.77 -77.14 28.02
C THR A 295 -44.77 -76.07 27.58
N ARG A 296 -46.01 -76.37 27.92
CA ARG A 296 -47.31 -75.86 27.49
C ARG A 296 -47.76 -74.62 28.29
N THR A 297 -48.83 -73.98 27.79
CA THR A 297 -49.81 -73.07 28.45
C THR A 297 -49.48 -71.57 28.40
N ALA A 298 -50.37 -70.62 28.07
CA ALA A 298 -51.76 -70.61 27.63
C ALA A 298 -52.12 -69.22 27.02
N LYS A 299 -53.08 -69.17 26.09
CA LYS A 299 -53.84 -67.95 25.65
C LYS A 299 -54.82 -67.53 26.78
N PRO A 300 -55.62 -66.43 26.70
CA PRO A 300 -55.73 -65.31 25.74
C PRO A 300 -55.74 -63.93 26.46
N ASN A 301 -55.96 -62.73 25.90
CA ASN A 301 -57.05 -62.24 25.04
C ASN A 301 -56.85 -60.76 24.62
N ALA A 302 -57.67 -60.35 23.66
CA ALA A 302 -57.69 -59.12 22.86
C ALA A 302 -58.21 -57.83 23.51
N ARG A 303 -57.83 -56.67 22.92
CA ARG A 303 -58.65 -55.54 22.39
C ARG A 303 -57.75 -54.30 22.22
N ALA A 304 -57.62 -53.69 21.04
CA ALA A 304 -58.56 -52.86 20.27
C ALA A 304 -58.71 -51.42 20.80
N GLY A 305 -58.33 -50.46 19.96
CA GLY A 305 -59.02 -49.16 19.76
C GLY A 305 -58.76 -48.06 20.78
N GLY A 306 -58.17 -46.96 20.30
CA GLY A 306 -58.03 -45.67 20.98
C GLY A 306 -57.12 -44.76 20.19
#